data_AF-A0A453BDW2-F1
#
_entry.id   AF-A0A453BDW2-F1
#
_cell.length_a   1.000
_cell.length_b   1.000
_cell.length_c   1.000
_cell.angle_alpha   90.00
_cell.angle_beta   90.00
_cell.angle_gamma   90.00
#
_symmetry.space_group_name_H-M   'P 1'
#
loop_
_entity.id
_entity.type
_entity.pdbx_description
1 polymer ?
#
loop_
_entity_poly.entity_id
_entity_poly.type
_entity_poly.pdbx_seq_one_letter_code
_entity_poly.pdbx_strand_id
1 'polypeptide(L)'
;GGSTTDTFQGVEFRWTSIESGGNDGNNRGKECLELSFDAEHTETALHKYVPFITSTAEELRLRDRALKIFLNQGSSWKGINHHHPATFDTLAMDPSVKQAVIDDLDRFLKRKEYYRRIGKAWKRGYLLYGPPGTGKSSLVAAMANYLRFNLYDLDLSGVYDNSYLQRLLIDMSNKSRHRGH
;
A
#
# COMPACT_ATOMS: atom_id res chain seq x y z
N GLY A 1 15.80 26.73 -4.12
CA GLY A 1 15.51 25.48 -3.39
C GLY A 1 14.90 25.82 -2.06
N GLY A 2 13.78 25.20 -1.71
CA GLY A 2 13.18 25.34 -0.37
C GLY A 2 14.07 24.67 0.68
N SER A 3 14.21 25.31 1.84
CA SER A 3 14.85 24.74 3.03
C SER A 3 13.79 24.66 4.14
N THR A 4 13.73 23.54 4.85
CA THR A 4 12.84 23.35 6.00
C THR A 4 13.66 22.83 7.18
N THR A 5 13.46 23.40 8.36
CA THR A 5 14.10 22.93 9.59
C THR A 5 13.07 22.21 10.44
N ASP A 6 13.43 21.03 10.92
CA ASP A 6 12.65 20.19 11.83
C ASP A 6 13.41 20.04 13.15
N THR A 7 12.69 19.83 14.26
CA THR A 7 13.29 19.66 15.59
C THR A 7 12.83 18.34 16.19
N PHE A 8 13.79 17.45 16.43
CA PHE A 8 13.52 16.12 16.98
C PHE A 8 14.37 15.88 18.24
N GLN A 9 13.70 15.65 19.37
CA GLN A 9 14.34 15.46 20.68
C GLN A 9 15.31 16.59 21.07
N GLY A 10 15.03 17.82 20.65
CA GLY A 10 15.87 19.00 20.93
C GLY A 10 17.06 19.18 19.96
N VAL A 11 17.19 18.32 18.95
CA VAL A 11 18.20 18.45 17.87
C VAL A 11 17.53 19.03 16.63
N GLU A 12 18.19 20.00 15.99
CA GLU A 12 17.74 20.59 14.73
C GLU A 12 18.25 19.81 13.52
N PHE A 13 17.34 19.50 12.61
CA PHE A 13 17.59 18.81 11.36
C PHE A 13 17.13 19.68 10.19
N ARG A 14 18.03 20.02 9.27
CA ARG A 14 17.72 20.90 8.13
C ARG A 14 17.65 20.10 6.83
N TRP A 15 16.50 20.18 6.16
CA TRP A 15 16.23 19.58 4.86
C TRP A 15 16.35 20.63 3.76
N THR A 16 17.14 20.33 2.74
CA THR A 16 17.34 21.18 1.56
C THR A 16 16.98 20.39 0.29
N SER A 17 16.11 20.97 -0.54
CA SER A 17 15.79 20.38 -1.85
C SER A 17 16.84 20.80 -2.88
N ILE A 18 17.52 19.80 -3.44
CA ILE A 18 18.53 19.97 -4.48
C ILE A 18 17.94 19.48 -5.80
N GLU A 19 17.85 20.39 -6.76
CA GLU A 19 17.50 20.04 -8.14
C GLU A 19 18.77 19.54 -8.84
N SER A 20 18.79 18.26 -9.22
CA SER A 20 19.88 17.73 -10.03
C SER A 20 19.73 18.23 -11.48
N GLY A 21 20.35 19.37 -11.78
CA GLY A 21 20.41 19.94 -13.12
C GLY A 21 21.25 19.08 -14.07
N GLY A 22 20.62 18.06 -14.67
CA GLY A 22 21.19 17.27 -15.76
C GLY A 22 20.62 17.73 -17.09
N ASN A 23 21.45 18.31 -17.95
CA ASN A 23 21.11 18.81 -19.28
C ASN A 23 20.89 17.69 -20.34
N ASP A 24 20.30 16.55 -19.95
CA ASP A 24 19.98 15.45 -20.85
C ASP A 24 18.47 15.33 -21.02
N GLY A 25 18.01 15.65 -22.22
CA GLY A 25 16.62 15.95 -22.60
C GLY A 25 15.57 14.84 -22.49
N ASN A 26 15.69 13.88 -21.56
CA ASN A 26 14.63 12.91 -21.33
C ASN A 26 14.51 12.36 -19.90
N ASN A 27 15.22 12.93 -18.92
CA ASN A 27 15.10 12.51 -17.52
C ASN A 27 14.47 13.65 -16.71
N ARG A 28 13.21 13.49 -16.28
CA ARG A 28 12.61 14.36 -15.25
C ARG A 28 13.62 14.41 -14.08
N GLY A 29 14.13 15.60 -13.78
CA GLY A 29 15.16 15.81 -12.77
C GLY A 29 14.82 15.05 -11.49
N LYS A 30 15.76 14.24 -11.00
CA LYS A 30 15.58 13.60 -9.69
C LYS A 30 15.72 14.70 -8.65
N GLU A 31 14.62 15.03 -7.99
CA GLU A 31 14.61 15.85 -6.79
C GLU A 31 15.31 15.06 -5.68
N CYS A 32 16.48 15.53 -5.26
CA CYS A 32 17.22 14.95 -4.16
C CYS A 32 16.99 15.82 -2.92
N LEU A 33 16.73 15.17 -1.78
CA LEU A 33 16.64 15.85 -0.48
C LEU A 33 17.95 15.61 0.26
N GLU A 34 18.59 16.69 0.69
CA GLU A 34 19.78 16.65 1.54
C GLU A 34 19.39 16.98 2.98
N LEU A 35 19.95 16.22 3.93
CA LEU A 35 19.74 16.38 5.36
C LEU A 35 21.04 16.84 6.01
N SER A 36 21.03 18.02 6.63
CA SER A 36 22.15 18.59 7.38
C SER A 36 21.84 18.63 8.89
N PHE A 37 22.81 18.27 9.72
CA PHE A 37 22.73 18.29 11.19
C PHE A 37 24.14 18.32 11.79
N ASP A 38 24.24 18.56 13.11
CA ASP A 38 25.51 18.54 13.83
C ASP A 38 26.09 17.12 13.93
N ALA A 39 27.38 16.95 13.62
CA ALA A 39 28.07 15.66 13.63
C ALA A 39 28.00 14.95 15.00
N GLU A 40 27.90 15.69 16.11
CA GLU A 40 27.75 15.14 17.46
C GLU A 40 26.45 14.32 17.63
N HIS A 41 25.47 14.53 16.76
CA HIS A 41 24.17 13.85 16.80
C HIS A 41 24.01 12.78 15.70
N THR A 42 25.09 12.34 15.07
CA THR A 42 25.06 11.33 14.00
C THR A 42 24.36 10.03 14.39
N GLU A 43 24.58 9.53 15.60
CA GLU A 43 23.93 8.30 16.07
C GLU A 43 22.41 8.47 16.20
N THR A 44 21.97 9.59 16.78
CA THR A 44 20.56 9.96 16.88
C THR A 44 19.92 10.16 15.51
N ALA A 45 20.64 10.78 14.58
CA ALA A 45 20.19 11.01 13.21
C ALA A 45 19.91 9.68 12.50
N LEU A 46 20.90 8.78 12.46
CA LEU A 46 20.84 7.54 11.69
C LEU A 46 19.92 6.48 12.31
N HIS A 47 19.89 6.37 13.64
CA HIS A 47 19.17 5.28 14.32
C HIS A 47 17.80 5.67 14.87
N LYS A 48 17.51 6.96 15.03
CA LYS A 48 16.21 7.43 15.54
C LYS A 48 15.47 8.30 14.52
N TYR A 49 16.09 9.39 14.07
CA TYR A 49 15.42 10.38 13.24
C TYR A 49 15.09 9.88 11.83
N VAL A 50 16.08 9.33 11.10
CA VAL A 50 15.87 8.82 9.74
C VAL A 50 14.83 7.69 9.69
N PRO A 51 14.86 6.67 10.58
CA PRO A 51 13.79 5.68 10.65
C PRO A 51 12.41 6.28 10.97
N PHE A 52 12.34 7.25 11.90
CA PHE A 52 11.10 7.93 12.25
C PHE A 52 10.49 8.68 11.07
N ILE A 53 11.27 9.51 10.37
CA ILE A 53 10.81 10.27 9.20
C ILE A 53 10.45 9.33 8.05
N THR A 54 11.24 8.27 7.83
CA THR A 54 10.95 7.28 6.79
C THR A 54 9.62 6.58 7.07
N SER A 55 9.41 6.09 8.30
CA SER A 55 8.14 5.46 8.72
C SER A 55 6.97 6.43 8.57
N THR A 56 7.14 7.67 9.03
CA THR A 56 6.10 8.70 8.96
C THR A 56 5.75 9.03 7.50
N ALA A 57 6.76 9.18 6.63
CA ALA A 57 6.57 9.45 5.22
C ALA A 57 5.90 8.27 4.49
N GLU A 58 6.26 7.03 4.83
CA GLU A 58 5.60 5.83 4.30
C GLU A 58 4.14 5.75 4.75
N GLU A 59 3.84 6.03 6.02
CA GLU A 59 2.47 6.09 6.54
C GLU A 59 1.64 7.16 5.84
N LEU A 60 2.18 8.36 5.66
CA LEU A 60 1.51 9.45 4.94
C LEU A 60 1.26 9.07 3.47
N ARG A 61 2.27 8.51 2.79
CA ARG A 61 2.12 8.01 1.42
C ARG A 61 1.05 6.94 1.32
N LEU A 62 0.96 6.03 2.29
CA LEU A 62 -0.07 5.00 2.32
C LEU A 62 -1.46 5.57 2.60
N ARG A 63 -1.56 6.61 3.44
CA ARG A 63 -2.82 7.31 3.73
C ARG A 63 -3.35 8.06 2.52
N ASP A 64 -2.48 8.79 1.82
CA ASP A 64 -2.84 9.63 0.67
C ASP A 64 -2.88 8.87 -0.65
N ARG A 65 -2.38 7.62 -0.68
CA ARG A 65 -2.46 6.78 -1.86
C ARG A 65 -3.92 6.48 -2.20
N ALA A 66 -4.33 6.94 -3.38
CA ALA A 66 -5.56 6.50 -4.01
C ALA A 66 -5.52 4.98 -4.28
N LEU A 67 -6.46 4.25 -3.67
CA LEU A 67 -6.67 2.85 -3.99
C LEU A 67 -7.25 2.73 -5.40
N LYS A 68 -7.03 1.59 -6.06
CA LYS A 68 -7.57 1.33 -7.40
C LYS A 68 -8.39 0.05 -7.42
N ILE A 69 -9.48 0.04 -8.19
CA ILE A 69 -10.13 -1.20 -8.62
C ILE A 69 -9.58 -1.54 -10.01
N PHE A 70 -9.13 -2.77 -10.19
CA PHE A 70 -8.76 -3.33 -11.47
C PHE A 70 -9.85 -4.27 -11.96
N LEU A 71 -10.33 -4.06 -13.18
CA LEU A 71 -11.28 -4.91 -13.86
C LEU A 71 -10.54 -5.67 -14.97
N ASN A 72 -10.83 -6.96 -15.15
CA ASN A 72 -10.29 -7.71 -16.28
C ASN A 72 -11.02 -7.31 -17.57
N GLN A 73 -10.36 -6.51 -18.40
CA GLN A 73 -10.83 -6.15 -19.73
C GLN A 73 -9.89 -6.75 -20.76
N GLY A 74 -10.32 -7.86 -21.37
CA GLY A 74 -9.63 -8.62 -22.43
C GLY A 74 -8.11 -8.68 -22.28
N SER A 75 -7.49 -9.64 -21.61
CA SER A 75 -6.04 -9.86 -21.47
C SER A 75 -5.27 -8.90 -20.57
N SER A 76 -5.89 -7.84 -20.07
CA SER A 76 -5.22 -6.90 -19.17
C SER A 76 -6.11 -6.40 -18.03
N TRP A 77 -5.45 -5.89 -16.99
CA TRP A 77 -6.09 -5.23 -15.86
C TRP A 77 -6.26 -3.74 -16.13
N LYS A 78 -7.50 -3.26 -16.19
CA LYS A 78 -7.80 -1.83 -16.29
C LYS A 78 -8.10 -1.26 -14.92
N GLY A 79 -7.23 -0.37 -14.46
CA GLY A 79 -7.35 0.27 -13.15
C GLY A 79 -8.13 1.58 -13.21
N ILE A 80 -9.13 1.72 -12.35
CA ILE A 80 -9.84 2.97 -12.06
C ILE A 80 -9.60 3.37 -10.59
N ASN A 81 -9.62 4.68 -10.31
CA ASN A 81 -9.49 5.14 -8.92
C ASN A 81 -10.70 4.65 -8.11
N HIS A 82 -10.40 4.08 -6.95
CA HIS A 82 -11.37 3.51 -6.02
C HIS A 82 -11.61 4.51 -4.89
N HIS A 83 -12.83 5.04 -4.83
CA HIS A 83 -13.32 5.77 -3.66
C HIS A 83 -14.64 5.14 -3.22
N HIS A 84 -14.56 4.02 -2.49
CA HIS A 84 -15.75 3.42 -1.90
C HIS A 84 -15.89 3.88 -0.44
N PRO A 85 -17.04 4.42 -0.02
CA PRO A 85 -17.25 4.94 1.34
C PRO A 85 -17.39 3.85 2.42
N ALA A 86 -17.19 2.57 2.08
CA ALA A 86 -17.43 1.48 3.02
C ALA A 86 -16.22 1.34 3.95
N THR A 87 -16.47 1.36 5.24
CA THR A 87 -15.51 1.05 6.30
C THR A 87 -16.14 0.02 7.21
N PHE A 88 -15.34 -0.58 8.10
CA PHE A 88 -15.91 -1.45 9.13
C PHE A 88 -16.90 -0.71 10.04
N ASP A 89 -16.77 0.61 10.18
CA ASP A 89 -17.68 1.45 10.98
C ASP A 89 -19.03 1.64 10.29
N THR A 90 -19.05 1.85 8.96
CA THR A 90 -20.29 2.03 8.20
C THR A 90 -20.99 0.72 7.85
N LEU A 91 -20.32 -0.42 8.05
CA LEU A 91 -20.87 -1.73 7.73
C LEU A 91 -21.78 -2.26 8.86
N ALA A 92 -23.05 -2.48 8.53
CA ALA A 92 -24.01 -3.15 9.40
C ALA A 92 -23.78 -4.68 9.35
N MET A 93 -23.20 -5.22 10.42
CA MET A 93 -23.00 -6.66 10.62
C MET A 93 -22.87 -6.96 12.12
N ASP A 94 -22.94 -8.24 12.48
CA ASP A 94 -22.73 -8.67 13.85
C ASP A 94 -21.36 -8.19 14.39
N PRO A 95 -21.31 -7.50 15.55
CA PRO A 95 -20.07 -6.96 16.09
C PRO A 95 -19.00 -8.02 16.38
N SER A 96 -19.40 -9.21 16.81
CA SER A 96 -18.46 -10.30 17.10
C SER A 96 -17.78 -10.82 15.83
N VAL A 97 -18.57 -10.95 14.74
CA VAL A 97 -18.05 -11.35 13.43
C VAL A 97 -17.17 -10.24 12.84
N LYS A 98 -17.56 -8.98 13.01
CA LYS A 98 -16.78 -7.81 12.57
C LYS A 98 -15.39 -7.83 13.21
N GLN A 99 -15.33 -8.00 14.53
CA GLN A 99 -14.07 -8.02 15.26
C GLN A 99 -13.21 -9.22 14.84
N ALA A 100 -13.79 -10.41 14.69
CA ALA A 100 -13.06 -11.59 14.24
C ALA A 100 -12.40 -11.41 12.86
N VAL A 101 -13.08 -10.72 11.92
CA VAL A 101 -12.50 -10.40 10.61
C VAL A 101 -11.36 -9.39 10.75
N ILE A 102 -11.53 -8.33 11.53
CA ILE A 102 -10.49 -7.32 11.77
C ILE A 102 -9.24 -7.96 12.40
N ASP A 103 -9.41 -8.78 13.43
CA ASP A 103 -8.31 -9.45 14.12
C ASP A 103 -7.53 -10.39 13.18
N ASP A 104 -8.23 -11.09 12.28
CA ASP A 104 -7.59 -11.95 11.28
C ASP A 104 -6.81 -11.16 10.24
N LEU A 105 -7.33 -10.00 9.81
CA LEU A 105 -6.65 -9.08 8.89
C LEU A 105 -5.37 -8.52 9.53
N ASP A 106 -5.42 -8.09 10.78
CA ASP A 106 -4.26 -7.64 11.54
C ASP A 106 -3.22 -8.75 11.67
N ARG A 107 -3.66 -9.97 11.99
CA ARG A 107 -2.79 -11.14 12.08
C ARG A 107 -2.16 -11.47 10.73
N PHE A 108 -2.89 -11.32 9.64
CA PHE A 108 -2.38 -11.54 8.28
C PHE A 108 -1.27 -10.53 7.94
N LEU A 109 -1.48 -9.24 8.23
CA LEU A 109 -0.48 -8.18 8.02
C LEU A 109 0.79 -8.41 8.83
N LYS A 110 0.66 -8.69 10.13
CA LYS A 110 1.81 -8.92 11.04
C LYS A 110 2.66 -10.13 10.66
N ARG A 111 2.09 -11.10 9.95
CA ARG A 111 2.76 -12.35 9.57
C ARG A 111 3.52 -12.30 8.26
N LYS A 112 3.50 -11.20 7.51
CA LYS A 112 4.21 -11.06 6.24
C LYS A 112 5.66 -11.52 6.32
N GLU A 113 6.38 -11.06 7.34
CA GLU A 113 7.79 -11.40 7.55
C GLU A 113 8.01 -12.86 7.91
N TYR A 114 7.11 -13.41 8.72
CA TYR A 114 7.16 -14.82 9.11
C TYR A 114 7.02 -15.73 7.89
N TYR A 115 6.04 -15.47 7.00
CA TYR A 115 5.85 -16.24 5.77
C TYR A 115 7.06 -16.14 4.84
N ARG A 116 7.64 -14.93 4.72
CA ARG A 116 8.87 -14.70 3.96
C ARG A 116 10.02 -15.56 4.47
N ARG A 117 10.24 -15.59 5.79
CA ARG A 117 11.33 -16.33 6.43
C ARG A 117 11.24 -17.84 6.22
N ILE A 118 10.03 -18.39 6.26
CA ILE A 118 9.81 -19.84 6.08
C ILE A 118 9.59 -20.25 4.62
N GLY A 119 9.74 -19.33 3.66
CA GLY A 119 9.59 -19.60 2.23
C GLY A 119 8.17 -19.95 1.79
N LYS A 120 7.14 -19.63 2.58
CA LYS A 120 5.73 -19.93 2.23
C LYS A 120 5.06 -18.73 1.57
N ALA A 121 4.13 -19.03 0.66
CA ALA A 121 3.34 -17.99 0.00
C ALA A 121 2.47 -17.24 1.02
N TRP A 122 2.64 -15.91 1.11
CA TRP A 122 1.82 -15.04 1.95
C TRP A 122 0.48 -14.78 1.25
N LYS A 123 -0.50 -15.64 1.51
CA LYS A 123 -1.85 -15.60 0.91
C LYS A 123 -2.91 -15.85 1.98
N ARG A 124 -4.07 -15.19 1.84
CA ARG A 124 -5.27 -15.39 2.68
C ARG A 124 -6.51 -15.37 1.79
N GLY A 125 -7.39 -16.34 1.96
CA GLY A 125 -8.64 -16.46 1.21
C GLY A 125 -9.85 -16.35 2.14
N TYR A 126 -10.89 -15.66 1.67
CA TYR A 126 -12.17 -15.53 2.35
C TYR A 126 -13.28 -15.96 1.41
N LEU A 127 -14.28 -16.69 1.91
CA LEU A 127 -15.48 -17.05 1.18
C LEU A 127 -16.68 -16.36 1.85
N LEU A 128 -17.31 -15.43 1.13
CA LEU A 128 -18.48 -14.71 1.62
C LEU A 128 -19.73 -15.29 0.95
N TYR A 129 -20.67 -15.79 1.74
CA TYR A 129 -21.92 -16.38 1.25
C TYR A 129 -23.12 -15.81 2.00
N GLY A 130 -24.28 -15.81 1.35
CA GLY A 130 -25.54 -15.33 1.92
C GLY A 130 -26.45 -14.64 0.90
N PRO A 131 -27.70 -14.32 1.26
CA PRO A 131 -28.69 -13.71 0.38
C PRO A 131 -28.19 -12.45 -0.36
N PRO A 132 -28.66 -12.14 -1.58
CA PRO A 132 -28.32 -10.88 -2.24
C PRO A 132 -28.72 -9.68 -1.36
N GLY A 133 -27.94 -8.60 -1.41
CA GLY A 133 -28.21 -7.39 -0.61
C GLY A 133 -27.65 -7.39 0.83
N THR A 134 -27.04 -8.47 1.31
CA THR A 134 -26.45 -8.53 2.68
C THR A 134 -25.09 -7.84 2.85
N GLY A 135 -24.74 -6.91 1.97
CA GLY A 135 -23.51 -6.12 2.12
C GLY A 135 -22.19 -6.87 1.87
N LYS A 136 -22.19 -8.07 1.25
CA LYS A 136 -20.96 -8.83 0.94
C LYS A 136 -19.92 -8.01 0.17
N SER A 137 -20.33 -7.32 -0.90
CA SER A 137 -19.44 -6.46 -1.69
C SER A 137 -18.96 -5.25 -0.88
N SER A 138 -19.82 -4.70 -0.02
CA SER A 138 -19.46 -3.62 0.90
C SER A 138 -18.43 -4.06 1.94
N LEU A 139 -18.51 -5.31 2.42
CA LEU A 139 -17.49 -5.91 3.29
C LEU A 139 -16.14 -6.03 2.57
N VAL A 140 -16.13 -6.50 1.31
CA VAL A 140 -14.89 -6.54 0.50
C VAL A 140 -14.29 -5.14 0.33
N ALA A 141 -15.11 -4.14 0.06
CA ALA A 141 -14.66 -2.75 -0.04
C ALA A 141 -14.10 -2.22 1.30
N ALA A 142 -14.77 -2.52 2.43
CA ALA A 142 -14.29 -2.16 3.76
C ALA A 142 -12.95 -2.83 4.09
N MET A 143 -12.77 -4.11 3.74
CA MET A 143 -11.51 -4.83 3.90
C MET A 143 -10.40 -4.21 3.04
N ALA A 144 -10.68 -3.85 1.78
CA ALA A 144 -9.71 -3.21 0.90
C ALA A 144 -9.27 -1.83 1.43
N ASN A 145 -10.22 -1.04 1.93
CA ASN A 145 -9.94 0.25 2.58
C ASN A 145 -9.11 0.09 3.86
N TYR A 146 -9.46 -0.88 4.70
CA TYR A 146 -8.74 -1.19 5.93
C TYR A 146 -7.30 -1.63 5.67
N LEU A 147 -7.10 -2.55 4.71
CA LEU A 147 -5.78 -3.05 4.32
C LEU A 147 -4.97 -2.06 3.48
N ARG A 148 -5.60 -1.00 2.94
CA ARG A 148 -5.04 -0.11 1.90
C ARG A 148 -4.57 -0.88 0.66
N PHE A 149 -5.34 -1.89 0.25
CA PHE A 149 -5.04 -2.73 -0.91
C PHE A 149 -5.84 -2.29 -2.13
N ASN A 150 -5.27 -2.50 -3.32
CA ASN A 150 -6.04 -2.39 -4.56
C ASN A 150 -7.00 -3.57 -4.66
N LEU A 151 -8.20 -3.33 -5.20
CA LEU A 151 -9.18 -4.38 -5.47
C LEU A 151 -8.97 -4.89 -6.90
N TYR A 152 -9.05 -6.20 -7.10
CA TYR A 152 -9.04 -6.82 -8.42
C TYR A 152 -10.36 -7.58 -8.57
N ASP A 153 -11.24 -7.05 -9.39
CA ASP A 153 -12.54 -7.64 -9.69
C ASP A 153 -12.38 -8.49 -10.95
N LEU A 154 -12.55 -9.80 -10.78
CA LEU A 154 -12.36 -10.80 -11.81
C LEU A 154 -13.72 -11.35 -12.23
N ASP A 155 -14.18 -10.90 -13.39
CA ASP A 155 -15.33 -11.47 -14.06
C ASP A 155 -14.90 -12.72 -14.84
N LEU A 156 -15.29 -13.89 -14.33
CA LEU A 156 -14.99 -15.19 -14.96
C LEU A 156 -15.78 -15.42 -16.25
N SER A 157 -16.88 -14.68 -16.50
CA SER A 157 -17.65 -14.83 -17.74
C SER A 157 -16.85 -14.40 -18.98
N GLY A 158 -15.91 -13.47 -18.81
CA GLY A 158 -14.97 -13.03 -19.84
C GLY A 158 -13.68 -13.87 -19.91
N VAL A 159 -13.57 -14.97 -19.17
CA VAL A 159 -12.40 -15.86 -19.13
C VAL A 159 -12.70 -17.12 -19.93
N TYR A 160 -12.15 -17.20 -21.15
CA TYR A 160 -12.47 -18.29 -22.09
C TYR A 160 -11.58 -19.53 -21.93
N ASP A 161 -10.38 -19.39 -21.36
CA ASP A 161 -9.45 -20.50 -21.17
C ASP A 161 -8.55 -20.33 -19.94
N ASN A 162 -7.88 -21.43 -19.56
CA ASN A 162 -7.01 -21.47 -18.39
C ASN A 162 -5.70 -20.68 -18.59
N SER A 163 -5.17 -20.60 -19.82
CA SER A 163 -3.96 -19.86 -20.13
C SER A 163 -4.18 -18.35 -19.92
N TYR A 164 -5.36 -17.87 -20.28
CA TYR A 164 -5.83 -16.51 -20.09
C TYR A 164 -6.00 -16.17 -18.60
N LEU A 165 -6.59 -17.06 -17.81
CA LEU A 165 -6.68 -16.91 -16.36
C LEU A 165 -5.27 -16.84 -15.73
N GLN A 166 -4.37 -17.76 -16.10
CA GLN A 166 -3.00 -17.77 -15.60
C GLN A 166 -2.27 -16.46 -15.91
N ARG A 167 -2.43 -15.93 -17.12
CA ARG A 167 -1.85 -14.63 -17.51
C ARG A 167 -2.37 -13.48 -16.66
N LEU A 168 -3.68 -13.40 -16.43
CA LEU A 168 -4.26 -12.39 -15.54
C LEU A 168 -3.70 -12.48 -14.11
N LEU A 169 -3.56 -13.70 -13.57
CA LEU A 169 -3.00 -13.90 -12.24
C LEU A 169 -1.53 -13.49 -12.13
N ILE A 170 -0.74 -13.70 -13.19
CA ILE A 170 0.66 -13.24 -13.25
C ILE A 170 0.72 -11.71 -13.32
N ASP A 171 -0.10 -11.09 -14.17
CA ASP A 171 -0.12 -9.63 -14.38
C ASP A 171 -0.62 -8.85 -13.17
N MET A 172 -1.37 -9.49 -12.27
CA MET A 172 -1.78 -8.90 -10.99
C MET A 172 -0.57 -8.44 -10.16
N SER A 173 0.58 -9.09 -10.31
CA SER A 173 1.70 -9.02 -9.36
C SER A 173 2.74 -7.90 -9.60
N ASN A 174 2.64 -7.11 -10.69
CA ASN A 174 3.79 -6.35 -11.20
C ASN A 174 3.78 -4.81 -11.05
N LYS A 175 2.95 -4.21 -10.19
CA LYS A 175 3.00 -2.73 -9.98
C LYS A 175 3.25 -2.25 -8.55
N SER A 176 3.29 -3.13 -7.55
CA SER A 176 3.48 -2.74 -6.14
C SER A 176 4.73 -3.33 -5.48
N ARG A 177 5.53 -4.13 -6.20
CA ARG A 177 6.84 -4.57 -5.72
C ARG A 177 7.81 -3.41 -5.88
N HIS A 178 7.88 -2.58 -4.83
CA HIS A 178 8.94 -1.61 -4.62
C HIS A 178 10.28 -2.19 -5.10
N ARG A 179 10.89 -1.53 -6.07
CA ARG A 179 12.32 -1.60 -6.35
C ARG A 179 13.03 -1.11 -5.09
N GLY A 180 13.46 -2.05 -4.26
CA GLY A 180 14.50 -1.84 -3.27
C GLY A 180 15.69 -2.68 -3.72
N HIS A 181 16.62 -2.02 -4.40
CA HIS A 181 18.03 -2.38 -4.41
C HIS A 181 18.78 -1.17 -3.87
#